data_AF-A5I3M6-F1
#
_entry.id   AF-A5I3M6-F1
#
_cell.length_a   1.000
_cell.length_b   1.000
_cell.length_c   1.000
_cell.angle_alpha   90.00
_cell.angle_beta   90.00
_cell.angle_gamma   90.00
#
_symmetry.space_group_name_H-M   'P 1'
#
loop_
_entity.id
_entity.type
_entity.pdbx_description
1 polymer ?
#
loop_
_entity_poly.entity_id
_entity_poly.type
_entity_poly.pdbx_seq_one_letter_code
_entity_poly.pdbx_strand_id
1 'polypeptide(L)'
;MKKKSLLIGIMNLLILFGIVNIDTKLVYAYTNATAMYVNPVNEKKSDIMTVDWSTTKNAPNTYWAVHNWNAGGEAGGYAGFQQRTDRRTLHFAIWDPVSVRKPIEAEYLSSSSTSSRFGGEGEGMKVETNYDWKPNSWYKMTMRNWQEDGHTKFGQWVRDEPTKEWKQIAVLDFPVANVNFGWGTGMFQEDWAGNGQDVRNARLKNLYSRSVLNKDWNSLYQQKITSQYPDKNWDGGGNSEYVWVEAGGNTKPSMISGQVFTINQPSKPDVGTLDFDITNAKYENNYLNISWKLKNQSTPQFKGKIEIYNNPSMTGTPIKTINNIKSYENSIKENCQLASSTGLYAKVIITDLFDNTITKTVTLVGSTENNYKGSNFTFDFKGYSDNKFAKLDLNLDKLTSKLTVENIKTHYYFNDSYASILVQDNLGQLVFYKDFIGNEVNDALVKDIPLKEGYYLTVKHREYSNRLFITNKDKNLKLNKAATNSYKITKNELKEVNEDEINKLPENEWNPSKSYNTGDKVSYKGKTYKAKWWSHGFAPDTKVQNSWETPWELIS
;
A
#
# COMPACT_ATOMS: atom_id res chain seq x y z
N MET A 1 28.12 -43.18 42.38
CA MET A 1 29.20 -43.26 41.38
C MET A 1 28.91 -44.37 40.37
N LYS A 2 29.10 -44.09 39.06
CA LYS A 2 29.06 -44.97 37.85
C LYS A 2 27.69 -45.56 37.47
N LYS A 3 26.96 -45.02 36.47
CA LYS A 3 27.02 -45.08 34.97
C LYS A 3 26.66 -46.43 34.31
N LYS A 4 25.46 -46.43 33.67
CA LYS A 4 25.04 -46.89 32.32
C LYS A 4 25.54 -48.21 31.69
N SER A 5 24.55 -48.93 31.11
CA SER A 5 24.46 -49.67 29.80
C SER A 5 23.74 -51.03 30.03
N LEU A 6 23.06 -51.75 29.13
CA LEU A 6 22.55 -51.63 27.75
C LEU A 6 21.51 -52.78 27.54
N LEU A 7 20.49 -52.54 26.70
CA LEU A 7 19.73 -53.41 25.77
C LEU A 7 19.49 -54.95 25.97
N ILE A 8 18.27 -55.34 25.51
CA ILE A 8 17.82 -56.59 24.84
C ILE A 8 17.22 -57.73 25.70
N GLY A 9 15.96 -58.08 25.37
CA GLY A 9 15.34 -59.41 25.51
C GLY A 9 14.14 -59.45 24.56
N ILE A 10 14.23 -60.09 23.38
CA ILE A 10 13.96 -61.52 23.09
C ILE A 10 12.62 -62.00 23.68
N MET A 11 11.65 -62.28 22.81
CA MET A 11 10.72 -63.38 23.04
C MET A 11 10.31 -64.02 21.71
N ASN A 12 10.66 -65.29 21.57
CA ASN A 12 10.23 -66.24 20.53
C ASN A 12 9.39 -67.34 21.20
N LEU A 13 8.65 -68.10 20.38
CA LEU A 13 7.79 -69.30 20.62
C LEU A 13 6.29 -68.99 20.86
N LEU A 14 5.32 -69.67 20.24
CA LEU A 14 5.29 -70.97 19.54
C LEU A 14 4.06 -71.07 18.61
N ILE A 15 4.22 -71.82 17.51
CA ILE A 15 3.21 -72.21 16.51
C ILE A 15 2.62 -73.59 16.86
N LEU A 16 1.33 -73.85 16.58
CA LEU A 16 0.87 -75.21 16.19
C LEU A 16 -0.39 -75.20 15.28
N PHE A 17 -0.13 -75.47 13.99
CA PHE A 17 -0.88 -76.16 12.92
C PHE A 17 -2.41 -76.06 12.73
N GLY A 18 -2.77 -75.69 11.49
CA GLY A 18 -4.03 -76.03 10.82
C GLY A 18 -4.03 -75.55 9.35
N ILE A 19 -3.86 -76.48 8.41
CA ILE A 19 -3.77 -76.25 6.95
C ILE A 19 -5.11 -75.77 6.39
N VAL A 20 -5.14 -74.57 5.81
CA VAL A 20 -5.96 -74.25 4.63
C VAL A 20 -5.10 -73.38 3.71
N ASN A 21 -4.76 -73.90 2.54
CA ASN A 21 -4.12 -73.17 1.45
C ASN A 21 -5.18 -72.26 0.82
N ILE A 22 -5.21 -70.99 1.24
CA ILE A 22 -5.81 -69.91 0.46
C ILE A 22 -4.65 -68.99 0.12
N ASP A 23 -4.30 -68.95 -1.17
CA ASP A 23 -3.32 -68.01 -1.73
C ASP A 23 -3.96 -66.61 -1.81
N THR A 24 -4.35 -66.07 -0.67
CA THR A 24 -4.55 -64.64 -0.51
C THR A 24 -3.20 -64.07 -0.12
N LYS A 25 -2.45 -63.58 -1.13
CA LYS A 25 -1.48 -62.51 -0.88
C LYS A 25 -2.25 -61.34 -0.27
N LEU A 26 -2.41 -61.36 1.05
CA LEU A 26 -2.71 -60.18 1.86
C LEU A 26 -1.57 -59.20 1.59
N VAL A 27 -1.84 -58.26 0.68
CA VAL A 27 -0.98 -57.10 0.46
C VAL A 27 -1.11 -56.28 1.73
N TYR A 28 -0.14 -56.41 2.64
CA TYR A 28 -0.03 -55.48 3.75
C TYR A 28 0.08 -54.07 3.16
N ALA A 29 -0.78 -53.15 3.61
CA ALA A 29 -0.60 -51.75 3.34
C ALA A 29 0.81 -51.36 3.81
N TYR A 30 1.64 -50.87 2.90
CA TYR A 30 2.92 -50.29 3.26
C TYR A 30 2.70 -49.12 4.22
N THR A 31 3.67 -48.83 5.09
CA THR A 31 3.52 -47.74 6.07
C THR A 31 3.16 -46.43 5.37
N ASN A 32 3.71 -46.14 4.20
CA ASN A 32 3.37 -44.94 3.43
C ASN A 32 2.83 -45.30 2.04
N ALA A 33 1.88 -44.53 1.52
CA ALA A 33 1.57 -44.58 0.10
C ALA A 33 2.77 -44.04 -0.69
N THR A 34 3.18 -44.73 -1.75
CA THR A 34 4.34 -44.30 -2.56
C THR A 34 4.08 -42.94 -3.19
N ALA A 35 5.11 -42.10 -3.24
CA ALA A 35 5.01 -40.81 -3.89
C ALA A 35 4.83 -40.95 -5.41
N MET A 36 4.02 -40.06 -5.97
CA MET A 36 3.71 -40.02 -7.39
C MET A 36 4.11 -38.67 -7.98
N TYR A 37 4.65 -38.70 -9.20
CA TYR A 37 5.10 -37.50 -9.92
C TYR A 37 4.43 -37.43 -11.29
N VAL A 38 4.08 -36.21 -11.69
CA VAL A 38 3.58 -35.91 -13.04
C VAL A 38 4.36 -34.72 -13.59
N ASN A 39 5.22 -34.98 -14.57
CA ASN A 39 6.17 -34.01 -15.10
C ASN A 39 5.96 -33.78 -16.60
N PRO A 40 6.00 -32.54 -17.09
CA PRO A 40 5.93 -32.23 -18.51
C PRO A 40 7.16 -32.75 -19.27
N VAL A 41 6.97 -33.19 -20.52
CA VAL A 41 8.06 -33.77 -21.35
C VAL A 41 8.89 -32.71 -22.11
N ASN A 42 8.43 -31.45 -22.15
CA ASN A 42 9.12 -30.35 -22.86
C ASN A 42 9.01 -29.03 -22.08
N GLU A 43 9.39 -29.06 -20.79
CA GLU A 43 9.43 -27.83 -20.00
C GLU A 43 10.41 -26.81 -20.58
N LYS A 44 10.07 -25.54 -20.37
CA LYS A 44 10.94 -24.41 -20.72
C LYS A 44 10.97 -23.45 -19.54
N LYS A 45 12.08 -22.71 -19.43
CA LYS A 45 12.22 -21.65 -18.46
C LYS A 45 11.07 -20.64 -18.59
N SER A 46 10.38 -20.35 -17.49
CA SER A 46 9.12 -19.62 -17.51
C SER A 46 8.98 -18.56 -16.41
N ASP A 47 8.22 -17.50 -16.72
CA ASP A 47 7.80 -16.48 -15.75
C ASP A 47 6.43 -16.79 -15.14
N ILE A 48 5.60 -17.59 -15.82
CA ILE A 48 4.30 -18.07 -15.33
C ILE A 48 4.20 -19.58 -15.52
N MET A 49 3.64 -20.27 -14.54
CA MET A 49 3.19 -21.67 -14.64
C MET A 49 1.74 -21.77 -14.19
N THR A 50 0.93 -22.57 -14.89
CA THR A 50 -0.47 -22.83 -14.51
C THR A 50 -0.83 -24.29 -14.74
N VAL A 51 -1.60 -24.87 -13.81
CA VAL A 51 -2.11 -26.25 -13.87
C VAL A 51 -3.50 -26.27 -13.24
N ASP A 52 -4.43 -27.00 -13.86
CA ASP A 52 -5.73 -27.31 -13.25
C ASP A 52 -5.61 -28.63 -12.49
N TRP A 53 -5.95 -28.61 -11.20
CA TRP A 53 -5.88 -29.75 -10.30
C TRP A 53 -7.26 -30.11 -9.75
N SER A 54 -7.48 -31.41 -9.53
CA SER A 54 -8.63 -31.96 -8.85
C SER A 54 -8.29 -33.29 -8.16
N THR A 55 -9.04 -33.66 -7.14
CA THR A 55 -8.94 -34.97 -6.47
C THR A 55 -10.33 -35.55 -6.21
N THR A 56 -10.47 -36.87 -6.28
CA THR A 56 -11.69 -37.59 -5.83
C THR A 56 -11.43 -38.46 -4.61
N LYS A 57 -10.16 -38.73 -4.28
CA LYS A 57 -9.73 -39.50 -3.12
C LYS A 57 -8.69 -38.66 -2.36
N ASN A 58 -9.12 -38.09 -1.25
CA ASN A 58 -8.37 -37.12 -0.46
C ASN A 58 -8.12 -37.66 0.95
N ALA A 59 -7.33 -38.72 1.07
CA ALA A 59 -6.94 -39.23 2.39
C ALA A 59 -6.32 -38.12 3.25
N PRO A 60 -6.57 -38.08 4.57
CA PRO A 60 -5.86 -37.20 5.48
C PRO A 60 -4.35 -37.36 5.35
N ASN A 61 -3.64 -36.25 5.55
CA ASN A 61 -2.19 -36.17 5.44
C ASN A 61 -1.64 -36.38 4.03
N THR A 62 -2.37 -35.86 3.04
CA THR A 62 -1.97 -35.88 1.63
C THR A 62 -1.56 -34.49 1.17
N TYR A 63 -0.36 -34.39 0.60
CA TYR A 63 0.09 -33.18 -0.08
C TYR A 63 0.12 -33.40 -1.59
N TRP A 64 -0.47 -32.46 -2.33
CA TRP A 64 -0.30 -32.33 -3.78
C TRP A 64 0.44 -31.04 -4.06
N ALA A 65 1.77 -31.10 -4.15
CA ALA A 65 2.59 -30.02 -4.66
C ALA A 65 2.36 -29.91 -6.17
N VAL A 66 1.31 -29.17 -6.57
CA VAL A 66 0.89 -29.01 -7.98
C VAL A 66 1.98 -28.38 -8.84
N HIS A 67 2.74 -27.46 -8.27
CA HIS A 67 3.92 -26.89 -8.89
C HIS A 67 5.14 -27.16 -8.01
N ASN A 68 6.17 -27.74 -8.60
CA ASN A 68 7.53 -27.75 -8.08
C ASN A 68 8.41 -26.97 -9.06
N TRP A 69 9.56 -26.47 -8.62
CA TRP A 69 10.56 -25.88 -9.51
C TRP A 69 11.93 -25.83 -8.84
N ASN A 70 12.98 -25.85 -9.66
CA ASN A 70 14.37 -25.61 -9.28
C ASN A 70 14.81 -26.40 -8.04
N ALA A 71 14.39 -27.66 -7.87
CA ALA A 71 14.65 -28.43 -6.66
C ALA A 71 16.16 -28.48 -6.32
N GLY A 72 16.57 -28.01 -5.15
CA GLY A 72 17.99 -27.93 -4.77
C GLY A 72 18.80 -26.84 -5.51
N GLY A 73 18.17 -26.04 -6.36
CA GLY A 73 18.74 -24.87 -7.03
C GLY A 73 18.25 -23.54 -6.45
N GLU A 74 18.64 -22.44 -7.11
CA GLU A 74 18.25 -21.09 -6.70
C GLU A 74 16.73 -20.89 -6.76
N ALA A 75 16.16 -20.38 -5.67
CA ALA A 75 14.73 -20.30 -5.42
C ALA A 75 13.98 -21.61 -5.71
N GLY A 76 14.57 -22.76 -5.38
CA GLY A 76 13.82 -24.01 -5.32
C GLY A 76 12.54 -23.82 -4.51
N GLY A 77 11.44 -24.45 -4.92
CA GLY A 77 10.18 -24.25 -4.24
C GLY A 77 9.06 -25.16 -4.72
N TYR A 78 7.96 -25.10 -3.98
CA TYR A 78 6.76 -25.86 -4.23
C TYR A 78 5.50 -25.08 -3.86
N ALA A 79 4.40 -25.36 -4.55
CA ALA A 79 3.10 -24.77 -4.29
C ALA A 79 2.00 -25.79 -4.60
N GLY A 80 0.97 -25.88 -3.75
CA GLY A 80 -0.01 -26.94 -3.89
C GLY A 80 -1.16 -26.95 -2.90
N PHE A 81 -1.93 -28.04 -2.91
CA PHE A 81 -3.08 -28.28 -2.05
C PHE A 81 -2.74 -29.34 -1.01
N GLN A 82 -3.21 -29.17 0.23
CA GLN A 82 -3.08 -30.17 1.28
C GLN A 82 -4.45 -30.56 1.85
N GLN A 83 -4.62 -31.86 2.07
CA GLN A 83 -5.64 -32.39 2.98
C GLN A 83 -4.98 -32.70 4.31
N ARG A 84 -5.23 -31.88 5.32
CA ARG A 84 -4.84 -32.16 6.70
C ARG A 84 -5.95 -32.98 7.37
N THR A 85 -5.69 -33.48 8.59
CA THR A 85 -6.69 -34.23 9.35
C THR A 85 -7.96 -33.43 9.64
N ASP A 86 -7.81 -32.12 9.89
CA ASP A 86 -8.87 -31.23 10.38
C ASP A 86 -9.32 -30.20 9.35
N ARG A 87 -8.52 -29.92 8.31
CA ARG A 87 -8.78 -28.84 7.36
C ARG A 87 -8.09 -29.03 6.01
N ARG A 88 -8.44 -28.15 5.09
CA ARG A 88 -7.90 -28.07 3.73
C ARG A 88 -7.15 -26.77 3.55
N THR A 89 -5.93 -26.87 3.03
CA THR A 89 -5.03 -25.72 2.92
C THR A 89 -4.39 -25.64 1.54
N LEU A 90 -3.92 -24.44 1.20
CA LEU A 90 -2.95 -24.20 0.15
C LEU A 90 -1.58 -23.98 0.80
N HIS A 91 -0.54 -24.46 0.13
CA HIS A 91 0.84 -24.28 0.53
C HIS A 91 1.62 -23.60 -0.58
N PHE A 92 2.58 -22.77 -0.18
CA PHE A 92 3.56 -22.15 -1.06
C PHE A 92 4.85 -21.96 -0.28
N ALA A 93 5.94 -22.58 -0.72
CA ALA A 93 7.23 -22.51 -0.05
C ALA A 93 8.36 -22.31 -1.03
N ILE A 94 9.37 -21.56 -0.58
CA ILE A 94 10.63 -21.32 -1.29
C ILE A 94 11.77 -21.51 -0.29
N TRP A 95 12.80 -22.25 -0.68
CA TRP A 95 14.05 -22.32 0.06
C TRP A 95 14.79 -20.99 -0.03
N ASP A 96 15.50 -20.62 1.03
CA ASP A 96 16.33 -19.43 1.03
C ASP A 96 17.37 -19.47 -0.09
N PRO A 97 17.83 -18.29 -0.56
CA PRO A 97 18.78 -18.21 -1.63
C PRO A 97 20.09 -18.90 -1.29
N VAL A 98 20.53 -19.74 -2.22
CA VAL A 98 21.79 -20.48 -2.13
C VAL A 98 22.97 -19.53 -2.30
N SER A 99 22.85 -18.54 -3.19
CA SER A 99 23.93 -17.60 -3.51
C SER A 99 24.24 -16.59 -2.41
N VAL A 100 23.22 -16.04 -1.76
CA VAL A 100 23.39 -14.97 -0.76
C VAL A 100 23.10 -15.39 0.68
N ARG A 101 22.48 -16.57 0.89
CA ARG A 101 22.17 -17.15 2.21
C ARG A 101 21.45 -16.17 3.14
N LYS A 102 20.48 -15.43 2.59
CA LYS A 102 19.64 -14.48 3.33
C LYS A 102 18.21 -14.98 3.42
N PRO A 103 17.55 -14.86 4.58
CA PRO A 103 16.14 -15.17 4.69
C PRO A 103 15.30 -14.42 3.65
N ILE A 104 14.40 -15.14 2.99
CA ILE A 104 13.34 -14.51 2.20
C ILE A 104 12.28 -13.88 3.09
N GLU A 105 11.51 -12.93 2.55
CA GLU A 105 10.46 -12.19 3.25
C GLU A 105 9.09 -12.33 2.58
N ALA A 106 8.00 -12.22 3.35
CA ALA A 106 6.64 -12.28 2.83
C ALA A 106 6.15 -10.85 2.61
N GLU A 107 6.12 -10.41 1.35
CA GLU A 107 5.66 -9.07 0.99
C GLU A 107 4.13 -8.96 1.12
N TYR A 108 3.41 -10.01 0.76
CA TYR A 108 1.96 -10.06 0.87
C TYR A 108 1.48 -11.42 1.33
N LEU A 109 0.46 -11.40 2.20
CA LEU A 109 -0.31 -12.55 2.63
C LEU A 109 -1.80 -12.20 2.54
N SER A 110 -2.59 -13.11 1.98
CA SER A 110 -4.05 -13.01 2.07
C SER A 110 -4.49 -13.06 3.54
N SER A 111 -5.70 -12.56 3.84
CA SER A 111 -6.24 -12.57 5.22
C SER A 111 -6.38 -13.96 5.84
N SER A 112 -6.37 -15.01 5.03
CA SER A 112 -6.44 -16.42 5.45
C SER A 112 -5.08 -17.14 5.45
N SER A 113 -3.99 -16.41 5.20
CA SER A 113 -2.64 -16.94 5.05
C SER A 113 -1.79 -16.63 6.27
N THR A 114 -0.90 -17.55 6.61
CA THR A 114 0.16 -17.36 7.61
C THR A 114 1.48 -17.80 7.03
N SER A 115 2.56 -17.09 7.35
CA SER A 115 3.92 -17.46 6.96
C SER A 115 4.71 -17.96 8.17
N SER A 116 5.63 -18.89 7.91
CA SER A 116 6.60 -19.37 8.89
C SER A 116 7.85 -19.87 8.20
N ARG A 117 8.94 -19.97 8.97
CA ARG A 117 10.18 -20.57 8.51
C ARG A 117 10.07 -22.10 8.52
N PHE A 118 10.77 -22.77 7.61
CA PHE A 118 10.95 -24.21 7.65
C PHE A 118 12.45 -24.57 7.67
N GLY A 119 12.76 -25.79 8.11
CA GLY A 119 14.11 -26.30 8.34
C GLY A 119 14.13 -27.84 8.23
N GLY A 120 15.29 -28.47 8.42
CA GLY A 120 15.46 -29.93 8.39
C GLY A 120 15.71 -30.52 6.99
N GLU A 121 15.24 -29.85 5.95
CA GLU A 121 15.46 -30.18 4.52
C GLU A 121 16.13 -29.01 3.76
N GLY A 122 16.87 -28.18 4.49
CA GLY A 122 17.22 -26.82 4.09
C GLY A 122 16.31 -25.79 4.76
N GLU A 123 16.72 -24.53 4.71
CA GLU A 123 15.97 -23.42 5.33
C GLU A 123 15.22 -22.62 4.27
N GLY A 124 14.05 -22.10 4.64
CA GLY A 124 13.26 -21.27 3.76
C GLY A 124 12.01 -20.75 4.44
N MET A 125 11.09 -20.24 3.63
CA MET A 125 9.78 -19.78 4.10
C MET A 125 8.66 -20.52 3.41
N LYS A 126 7.66 -20.86 4.20
CA LYS A 126 6.39 -21.42 3.75
C LYS A 126 5.24 -20.51 4.14
N VAL A 127 4.24 -20.49 3.27
CA VAL A 127 2.92 -19.91 3.48
C VAL A 127 1.92 -21.05 3.54
N GLU A 128 1.14 -21.10 4.61
CA GLU A 128 -0.02 -21.97 4.75
C GLU A 128 -1.28 -21.10 4.73
N THR A 129 -2.25 -21.46 3.88
CA THR A 129 -3.50 -20.71 3.71
C THR A 129 -4.69 -21.61 3.91
N ASN A 130 -5.59 -21.26 4.82
CA ASN A 130 -6.87 -21.95 4.94
C ASN A 130 -7.69 -21.74 3.66
N TYR A 131 -8.00 -22.83 2.97
CA TYR A 131 -8.74 -22.80 1.71
C TYR A 131 -9.54 -24.09 1.57
N ASP A 132 -10.85 -23.98 1.76
CA ASP A 132 -11.79 -25.10 1.80
C ASP A 132 -12.18 -25.57 0.37
N TRP A 133 -11.17 -26.04 -0.37
CA TRP A 133 -11.37 -26.66 -1.68
C TRP A 133 -12.27 -27.90 -1.55
N LYS A 134 -12.97 -28.25 -2.63
CA LYS A 134 -13.96 -29.34 -2.65
C LYS A 134 -13.46 -30.52 -3.49
N PRO A 135 -13.58 -31.77 -3.01
CA PRO A 135 -13.35 -32.94 -3.83
C PRO A 135 -14.24 -32.90 -5.07
N ASN A 136 -13.73 -33.44 -6.17
CA ASN A 136 -14.36 -33.43 -7.47
C ASN A 136 -14.61 -32.04 -8.10
N SER A 137 -14.10 -30.97 -7.50
CA SER A 137 -14.02 -29.64 -8.14
C SER A 137 -12.65 -29.43 -8.78
N TRP A 138 -12.60 -28.56 -9.78
CA TRP A 138 -11.36 -28.18 -10.46
C TRP A 138 -10.87 -26.81 -9.97
N TYR A 139 -9.57 -26.71 -9.75
CA TYR A 139 -8.91 -25.48 -9.34
C TYR A 139 -7.69 -25.22 -10.20
N LYS A 140 -7.58 -24.01 -10.75
CA LYS A 140 -6.37 -23.58 -11.45
C LYS A 140 -5.42 -22.95 -10.45
N MET A 141 -4.23 -23.53 -10.27
CA MET A 141 -3.16 -22.88 -9.52
C MET A 141 -2.20 -22.21 -10.50
N THR A 142 -1.94 -20.92 -10.30
CA THR A 142 -1.03 -20.13 -11.11
C THR A 142 0.08 -19.55 -10.24
N MET A 143 1.32 -19.74 -10.68
CA MET A 143 2.51 -19.13 -10.11
C MET A 143 3.07 -18.10 -11.09
N ARG A 144 3.55 -16.96 -10.60
CA ARG A 144 4.29 -15.97 -11.40
C ARG A 144 5.53 -15.48 -10.67
N ASN A 145 6.63 -15.33 -11.40
CA ASN A 145 7.81 -14.60 -10.94
C ASN A 145 8.01 -13.29 -11.74
N TRP A 146 8.59 -12.28 -11.11
CA TRP A 146 8.94 -11.01 -11.75
C TRP A 146 10.07 -10.30 -11.02
N GLN A 147 10.64 -9.29 -11.67
CA GLN A 147 11.74 -8.49 -11.11
C GLN A 147 11.21 -7.18 -10.55
N GLU A 148 11.69 -6.81 -9.37
CA GLU A 148 11.36 -5.55 -8.70
C GLU A 148 12.46 -5.19 -7.71
N ASP A 149 12.95 -3.94 -7.76
CA ASP A 149 13.97 -3.41 -6.85
C ASP A 149 15.25 -4.28 -6.71
N GLY A 150 15.63 -4.97 -7.80
CA GLY A 150 16.79 -5.87 -7.83
C GLY A 150 16.54 -7.24 -7.19
N HIS A 151 15.32 -7.51 -6.76
CA HIS A 151 14.87 -8.80 -6.22
C HIS A 151 13.97 -9.53 -7.22
N THR A 152 13.84 -10.85 -7.03
CA THR A 152 12.82 -11.64 -7.71
C THR A 152 11.63 -11.80 -6.77
N LYS A 153 10.44 -11.45 -7.22
CA LYS A 153 9.20 -11.72 -6.48
C LYS A 153 8.56 -13.00 -7.00
N PHE A 154 7.93 -13.76 -6.12
CA PHE A 154 7.16 -14.96 -6.48
C PHE A 154 5.76 -14.88 -5.88
N GLY A 155 4.73 -15.04 -6.69
CA GLY A 155 3.34 -15.01 -6.23
C GLY A 155 2.58 -16.28 -6.55
N GLN A 156 1.59 -16.58 -5.71
CA GLN A 156 0.63 -17.68 -5.89
C GLN A 156 -0.79 -17.13 -6.01
N TRP A 157 -1.52 -17.62 -7.02
CA TRP A 157 -2.95 -17.38 -7.23
C TRP A 157 -3.68 -18.70 -7.46
N VAL A 158 -4.95 -18.77 -7.03
CA VAL A 158 -5.83 -19.90 -7.30
C VAL A 158 -7.16 -19.40 -7.87
N ARG A 159 -7.64 -20.03 -8.95
CA ARG A 159 -9.00 -19.87 -9.48
C ARG A 159 -9.84 -21.10 -9.16
N ASP A 160 -11.02 -20.89 -8.59
CA ASP A 160 -12.06 -21.91 -8.52
C ASP A 160 -12.72 -22.00 -9.90
N GLU A 161 -12.55 -23.12 -10.62
CA GLU A 161 -13.03 -23.22 -12.00
C GLU A 161 -14.57 -23.19 -12.13
N PRO A 162 -15.37 -23.79 -11.24
CA PRO A 162 -16.82 -23.65 -11.27
C PRO A 162 -17.32 -22.20 -11.18
N THR A 163 -16.76 -21.40 -10.27
CA THR A 163 -17.20 -20.01 -10.03
C THR A 163 -16.46 -18.99 -10.87
N LYS A 164 -15.28 -19.37 -11.39
CA LYS A 164 -14.28 -18.52 -12.06
C LYS A 164 -13.71 -17.41 -11.18
N GLU A 165 -13.88 -17.51 -9.86
CA GLU A 165 -13.35 -16.53 -8.91
C GLU A 165 -11.87 -16.79 -8.62
N TRP A 166 -11.07 -15.72 -8.70
CA TRP A 166 -9.65 -15.75 -8.39
C TRP A 166 -9.38 -15.31 -6.96
N LYS A 167 -8.33 -15.89 -6.36
CA LYS A 167 -7.77 -15.47 -5.08
C LYS A 167 -6.26 -15.37 -5.17
N GLN A 168 -5.71 -14.21 -4.83
CA GLN A 168 -4.27 -14.06 -4.57
C GLN A 168 -3.96 -14.60 -3.17
N ILE A 169 -2.93 -15.43 -3.07
CA ILE A 169 -2.58 -16.11 -1.83
C ILE A 169 -1.45 -15.38 -1.11
N ALA A 170 -0.32 -15.19 -1.79
CA ALA A 170 0.85 -14.55 -1.21
C ALA A 170 1.79 -14.02 -2.29
N VAL A 171 2.69 -13.11 -1.89
CA VAL A 171 3.87 -12.69 -2.63
C VAL A 171 5.08 -12.84 -1.70
N LEU A 172 6.08 -13.59 -2.14
CA LEU A 172 7.35 -13.77 -1.45
C LEU A 172 8.43 -12.96 -2.16
N ASP A 173 9.22 -12.23 -1.38
CA ASP A 173 10.36 -11.46 -1.82
C ASP A 173 11.65 -12.27 -1.70
N PHE A 174 12.24 -12.58 -2.85
CA PHE A 174 13.48 -13.34 -2.96
C PHE A 174 14.64 -12.40 -3.31
N PRO A 175 15.65 -12.24 -2.42
CA PRO A 175 16.67 -11.19 -2.52
C PRO A 175 17.80 -11.54 -3.51
N VAL A 176 17.43 -12.08 -4.67
CA VAL A 176 18.32 -12.35 -5.81
C VAL A 176 17.56 -12.03 -7.08
N ALA A 177 18.19 -11.28 -7.98
CA ALA A 177 17.61 -10.91 -9.27
C ALA A 177 17.56 -12.10 -10.25
N ASN A 178 16.64 -12.00 -11.21
CA ASN A 178 16.55 -12.81 -12.42
C ASN A 178 16.38 -14.31 -12.22
N VAL A 179 15.81 -14.73 -11.08
CA VAL A 179 15.45 -16.13 -10.84
C VAL A 179 14.09 -16.42 -11.49
N ASN A 180 13.96 -17.55 -12.16
CA ASN A 180 12.74 -17.93 -12.87
C ASN A 180 12.41 -19.39 -12.56
N PHE A 181 11.23 -19.86 -12.97
CA PHE A 181 10.91 -21.28 -12.99
C PHE A 181 11.73 -21.94 -14.09
N GLY A 182 12.83 -22.59 -13.71
CA GLY A 182 13.88 -23.02 -14.62
C GLY A 182 13.73 -24.45 -15.12
N TRP A 183 13.47 -25.37 -14.19
CA TRP A 183 13.46 -26.81 -14.44
C TRP A 183 12.78 -27.56 -13.28
N GLY A 184 12.54 -28.86 -13.46
CA GLY A 184 11.94 -29.72 -12.44
C GLY A 184 10.50 -29.31 -12.13
N THR A 185 9.81 -28.77 -13.13
CA THR A 185 8.41 -28.39 -13.02
C THR A 185 7.52 -29.61 -13.08
N GLY A 186 6.42 -29.62 -12.32
CA GLY A 186 5.53 -30.76 -12.26
C GLY A 186 4.87 -30.92 -10.89
N MET A 187 3.99 -31.92 -10.80
CA MET A 187 3.29 -32.25 -9.57
C MET A 187 3.99 -33.37 -8.80
N PHE A 188 4.04 -33.24 -7.48
CA PHE A 188 4.39 -34.30 -6.53
C PHE A 188 3.20 -34.57 -5.58
N GLN A 189 2.83 -35.85 -5.42
CA GLN A 189 1.83 -36.33 -4.45
C GLN A 189 2.51 -37.13 -3.33
N GLU A 190 2.22 -36.78 -2.08
CA GLU A 190 2.87 -37.33 -0.89
C GLU A 190 1.89 -37.83 0.18
N ASP A 191 2.30 -38.88 0.87
CA ASP A 191 1.82 -39.30 2.19
C ASP A 191 2.80 -38.90 3.29
N TRP A 192 2.55 -37.79 4.00
CA TRP A 192 3.52 -37.32 5.00
C TRP A 192 3.35 -37.98 6.38
N ALA A 193 2.25 -38.69 6.62
CA ALA A 193 1.95 -39.29 7.92
C ALA A 193 2.11 -40.80 7.98
N GLY A 194 2.37 -41.45 6.84
CA GLY A 194 2.44 -42.90 6.78
C GLY A 194 1.08 -43.53 6.99
N ASN A 195 0.13 -43.10 6.17
CA ASN A 195 -1.22 -43.63 6.09
C ASN A 195 -1.39 -44.51 4.84
N GLY A 196 -0.43 -45.37 4.51
CA GLY A 196 -0.39 -46.05 3.21
C GLY A 196 -1.56 -47.01 2.92
N GLN A 197 -2.39 -47.32 3.92
CA GLN A 197 -3.67 -48.01 3.76
C GLN A 197 -4.75 -47.17 3.05
N ASP A 198 -4.66 -45.84 3.12
CA ASP A 198 -5.66 -44.94 2.58
C ASP A 198 -5.32 -44.55 1.15
N VAL A 199 -6.31 -44.61 0.26
CA VAL A 199 -6.11 -44.26 -1.15
C VAL A 199 -6.19 -42.76 -1.33
N ARG A 200 -5.25 -42.20 -2.09
CA ARG A 200 -5.25 -40.80 -2.50
C ARG A 200 -4.95 -40.64 -3.98
N ASN A 201 -5.54 -39.62 -4.61
CA ASN A 201 -5.32 -39.38 -6.04
C ASN A 201 -5.26 -37.90 -6.40
N ALA A 202 -4.77 -37.64 -7.60
CA ALA A 202 -4.82 -36.35 -8.26
C ALA A 202 -5.16 -36.51 -9.74
N ARG A 203 -5.81 -35.49 -10.29
CA ARG A 203 -6.10 -35.32 -11.71
C ARG A 203 -5.58 -33.97 -12.15
N LEU A 204 -4.90 -33.91 -13.30
CA LEU A 204 -4.29 -32.71 -13.84
C LEU A 204 -4.69 -32.50 -15.30
N LYS A 205 -5.03 -31.25 -15.65
CA LYS A 205 -5.22 -30.81 -17.03
C LYS A 205 -4.79 -29.36 -17.22
N ASN A 206 -4.83 -28.87 -18.45
CA ASN A 206 -4.54 -27.47 -18.77
C ASN A 206 -3.18 -27.02 -18.19
N LEU A 207 -2.12 -27.77 -18.52
CA LEU A 207 -0.77 -27.51 -18.02
C LEU A 207 -0.06 -26.56 -18.99
N TYR A 208 0.31 -25.37 -18.51
CA TYR A 208 0.98 -24.36 -19.33
C TYR A 208 2.12 -23.70 -18.58
N SER A 209 3.10 -23.23 -19.35
CA SER A 209 4.11 -22.29 -18.89
C SER A 209 4.24 -21.14 -19.87
N ARG A 210 4.65 -19.95 -19.41
CA ARG A 210 4.91 -18.80 -20.27
C ARG A 210 6.40 -18.51 -20.35
N SER A 211 6.93 -18.53 -21.56
CA SER A 211 8.35 -18.42 -21.85
C SER A 211 8.93 -17.08 -21.37
N VAL A 212 10.05 -17.12 -20.64
CA VAL A 212 10.77 -15.89 -20.26
C VAL A 212 11.38 -15.15 -21.45
N LEU A 213 11.65 -15.86 -22.55
CA LEU A 213 12.36 -15.34 -23.71
C LEU A 213 11.48 -14.42 -24.56
N ASN A 214 10.26 -14.85 -24.84
CA ASN A 214 9.37 -14.19 -25.81
C ASN A 214 7.94 -13.97 -25.29
N LYS A 215 7.64 -14.39 -24.06
CA LYS A 215 6.31 -14.31 -23.42
C LYS A 215 5.22 -15.16 -24.09
N ASP A 216 5.58 -16.08 -24.98
CA ASP A 216 4.65 -17.03 -25.56
C ASP A 216 4.24 -18.12 -24.56
N TRP A 217 3.02 -18.62 -24.71
CA TRP A 217 2.54 -19.78 -23.97
C TRP A 217 3.07 -21.08 -24.57
N ASN A 218 3.61 -21.94 -23.71
CA ASN A 218 3.93 -23.33 -24.02
C ASN A 218 2.81 -24.21 -23.48
N SER A 219 2.10 -24.88 -24.39
CA SER A 219 1.14 -25.92 -24.05
C SER A 219 1.89 -27.21 -23.69
N LEU A 220 1.86 -27.60 -22.42
CA LEU A 220 2.58 -28.77 -21.90
C LEU A 220 1.67 -30.00 -22.00
N TYR A 221 1.29 -30.38 -23.22
CA TYR A 221 0.27 -31.41 -23.47
C TYR A 221 0.77 -32.86 -23.28
N GLN A 222 2.08 -33.08 -23.09
CA GLN A 222 2.65 -34.40 -22.80
C GLN A 222 3.18 -34.45 -21.37
N GLN A 223 2.72 -35.45 -20.61
CA GLN A 223 3.02 -35.63 -19.19
C GLN A 223 3.56 -37.02 -18.92
N LYS A 224 4.73 -37.09 -18.28
CA LYS A 224 5.37 -38.31 -17.82
C LYS A 224 4.95 -38.60 -16.38
N ILE A 225 4.42 -39.79 -16.13
CA ILE A 225 4.02 -40.22 -14.79
C ILE A 225 5.08 -41.19 -14.25
N THR A 226 5.58 -40.94 -13.05
CA THR A 226 6.53 -41.84 -12.35
C THR A 226 6.11 -42.07 -10.91
N SER A 227 6.30 -43.30 -10.43
CA SER A 227 6.24 -43.64 -9.01
C SER A 227 7.65 -43.68 -8.42
N GLN A 228 7.81 -43.22 -7.18
CA GLN A 228 9.07 -43.34 -6.43
C GLN A 228 9.47 -44.81 -6.24
N TYR A 229 8.50 -45.67 -5.93
CA TYR A 229 8.69 -47.10 -5.73
C TYR A 229 7.72 -47.89 -6.62
N PRO A 230 8.15 -48.27 -7.83
CA PRO A 230 7.29 -48.94 -8.82
C PRO A 230 6.72 -50.29 -8.37
N ASP A 231 7.30 -50.93 -7.37
CA ASP A 231 6.87 -52.20 -6.76
C ASP A 231 5.77 -52.05 -5.69
N LYS A 232 5.31 -50.81 -5.42
CA LYS A 232 4.33 -50.49 -4.38
C LYS A 232 2.91 -50.32 -4.91
N ASN A 233 1.99 -49.94 -4.02
CA ASN A 233 0.58 -49.71 -4.28
C ASN A 233 0.33 -48.34 -4.94
N TRP A 234 0.48 -48.30 -6.26
CA TRP A 234 0.18 -47.11 -7.06
C TRP A 234 -0.43 -47.48 -8.39
N ASP A 235 -1.04 -46.50 -9.03
CA ASP A 235 -1.42 -46.55 -10.44
C ASP A 235 -1.43 -45.14 -11.03
N GLY A 236 -1.55 -45.06 -12.36
CA GLY A 236 -1.76 -43.81 -13.05
C GLY A 236 -2.33 -44.02 -14.43
N GLY A 237 -2.62 -42.93 -15.11
CA GLY A 237 -3.09 -43.00 -16.47
C GLY A 237 -3.39 -41.64 -17.05
N GLY A 238 -3.94 -41.66 -18.26
CA GLY A 238 -4.41 -40.46 -18.91
C GLY A 238 -5.44 -40.78 -19.98
N ASN A 239 -6.27 -39.79 -20.27
CA ASN A 239 -7.16 -39.76 -21.42
C ASN A 239 -6.98 -38.41 -22.13
N SER A 240 -7.84 -38.10 -23.10
CA SER A 240 -7.74 -36.84 -23.84
C SER A 240 -8.03 -35.59 -22.98
N GLU A 241 -8.64 -35.70 -21.82
CA GLU A 241 -8.99 -34.56 -20.97
C GLU A 241 -7.97 -34.30 -19.86
N TYR A 242 -7.50 -35.35 -19.19
CA TYR A 242 -6.59 -35.23 -18.04
C TYR A 242 -5.70 -36.44 -17.87
N VAL A 243 -4.61 -36.24 -17.13
CA VAL A 243 -3.81 -37.31 -16.53
C VAL A 243 -4.15 -37.47 -15.06
N TRP A 244 -3.93 -38.65 -14.49
CA TRP A 244 -4.22 -38.94 -13.10
C TRP A 244 -3.20 -39.89 -12.48
N VAL A 245 -3.02 -39.77 -11.17
CA VAL A 245 -2.20 -40.66 -10.35
C VAL A 245 -2.96 -41.08 -9.11
N GLU A 246 -2.71 -42.29 -8.63
CA GLU A 246 -3.30 -42.84 -7.42
C GLU A 246 -2.26 -43.62 -6.63
N ALA A 247 -2.29 -43.53 -5.30
CA ALA A 247 -1.42 -44.31 -4.43
C ALA A 247 -2.11 -44.64 -3.10
N GLY A 248 -1.70 -45.75 -2.49
CA GLY A 248 -2.22 -46.22 -1.21
C GLY A 248 -3.24 -47.36 -1.35
N GLY A 249 -3.66 -47.91 -0.21
CA GLY A 249 -4.59 -49.04 -0.13
C GLY A 249 -4.15 -50.24 -0.97
N ASN A 250 -5.12 -50.84 -1.65
CA ASN A 250 -4.92 -52.02 -2.52
C ASN A 250 -4.71 -51.66 -4.00
N THR A 251 -4.35 -50.41 -4.31
CA THR A 251 -4.13 -49.96 -5.69
C THR A 251 -3.02 -50.77 -6.36
N LYS A 252 -3.24 -51.18 -7.62
CA LYS A 252 -2.31 -51.98 -8.41
C LYS A 252 -2.02 -51.27 -9.73
N PRO A 253 -0.75 -51.24 -10.18
CA PRO A 253 -0.40 -50.52 -11.39
C PRO A 253 -0.96 -51.23 -12.63
N SER A 254 -1.62 -50.46 -13.49
CA SER A 254 -2.02 -50.85 -14.85
C SER A 254 -1.07 -50.31 -15.92
N MET A 255 -0.16 -49.42 -15.52
CA MET A 255 0.85 -48.79 -16.38
C MET A 255 2.27 -48.99 -15.84
N ILE A 256 3.27 -48.70 -16.68
CA ILE A 256 4.70 -48.76 -16.31
C ILE A 256 5.17 -47.38 -15.84
N SER A 257 5.93 -47.32 -14.74
CA SER A 257 6.52 -46.06 -14.26
C SER A 257 7.40 -45.43 -15.34
N GLY A 258 7.16 -44.16 -15.65
CA GLY A 258 7.83 -43.41 -16.71
C GLY A 258 7.07 -43.30 -18.03
N GLN A 259 5.87 -43.88 -18.13
CA GLN A 259 5.01 -43.73 -19.30
C GLN A 259 4.56 -42.27 -19.51
N VAL A 260 4.45 -41.88 -20.78
CA VAL A 260 4.04 -40.54 -21.20
C VAL A 260 2.60 -40.59 -21.72
N PHE A 261 1.79 -39.63 -21.30
CA PHE A 261 0.42 -39.44 -21.73
C PHE A 261 0.25 -38.09 -22.41
N THR A 262 -0.65 -38.06 -23.40
CA THR A 262 -0.99 -36.87 -24.18
C THR A 262 -2.40 -36.44 -23.81
N ILE A 263 -2.59 -35.17 -23.45
CA ILE A 263 -3.90 -34.55 -23.22
C ILE A 263 -4.22 -33.57 -24.35
N ASN A 264 -5.50 -33.44 -24.69
CA ASN A 264 -5.98 -32.44 -25.62
C ASN A 264 -6.24 -31.14 -24.85
N GLN A 265 -5.46 -30.10 -25.16
CA GLN A 265 -5.63 -28.78 -24.57
C GLN A 265 -5.27 -27.69 -25.58
N PRO A 266 -5.86 -26.48 -25.46
CA PRO A 266 -5.53 -25.35 -26.34
C PRO A 266 -4.04 -24.96 -26.32
N SER A 267 -3.61 -24.09 -27.22
CA SER A 267 -2.23 -23.57 -27.26
C SER A 267 -1.91 -22.59 -26.12
N LYS A 268 -2.94 -21.96 -25.53
CA LYS A 268 -2.84 -21.01 -24.42
C LYS A 268 -3.94 -21.28 -23.37
N PRO A 269 -3.71 -20.96 -22.08
CA PRO A 269 -4.73 -21.16 -21.06
C PRO A 269 -5.92 -20.20 -21.23
N ASP A 270 -7.10 -20.67 -20.87
CA ASP A 270 -8.21 -19.78 -20.52
C ASP A 270 -7.96 -19.17 -19.14
N VAL A 271 -7.68 -17.87 -19.12
CA VAL A 271 -7.37 -17.10 -17.91
C VAL A 271 -8.54 -16.23 -17.44
N GLY A 272 -9.57 -16.04 -18.27
CA GLY A 272 -10.63 -15.06 -18.05
C GLY A 272 -10.26 -13.66 -18.57
N THR A 273 -10.97 -12.66 -18.09
CA THR A 273 -10.86 -11.25 -18.51
C THR A 273 -10.67 -10.35 -17.31
N LEU A 274 -9.82 -9.33 -17.41
CA LEU A 274 -9.74 -8.26 -16.41
C LEU A 274 -11.03 -7.43 -16.45
N ASP A 275 -11.64 -7.11 -15.31
CA ASP A 275 -12.69 -6.10 -15.20
C ASP A 275 -12.81 -5.58 -13.76
N PHE A 276 -13.04 -4.28 -13.59
CA PHE A 276 -13.05 -3.63 -12.29
C PHE A 276 -13.89 -2.37 -12.30
N ASP A 277 -14.52 -1.99 -11.19
CA ASP A 277 -15.26 -0.74 -11.10
C ASP A 277 -14.51 0.25 -10.21
N ILE A 278 -14.45 1.51 -10.64
CA ILE A 278 -13.94 2.60 -9.80
C ILE A 278 -15.02 2.91 -8.77
N THR A 279 -14.68 2.78 -7.48
CA THR A 279 -15.62 2.90 -6.36
C THR A 279 -15.52 4.23 -5.63
N ASN A 280 -14.38 4.91 -5.72
CA ASN A 280 -14.17 6.26 -5.18
C ASN A 280 -13.17 7.02 -6.06
N ALA A 281 -13.40 8.31 -6.25
CA ALA A 281 -12.51 9.19 -7.01
C ALA A 281 -12.67 10.64 -6.53
N LYS A 282 -11.82 11.06 -5.60
CA LYS A 282 -11.89 12.36 -4.94
C LYS A 282 -10.54 13.06 -4.87
N TYR A 283 -10.56 14.39 -4.92
CA TYR A 283 -9.42 15.22 -4.59
C TYR A 283 -9.86 16.36 -3.65
N GLU A 284 -9.59 16.22 -2.36
CA GLU A 284 -10.09 17.11 -1.32
C GLU A 284 -8.99 17.35 -0.28
N ASN A 285 -8.86 18.58 0.22
CA ASN A 285 -7.87 18.93 1.25
C ASN A 285 -6.43 18.49 0.91
N ASN A 286 -6.05 18.58 -0.37
CA ASN A 286 -4.76 18.13 -0.92
C ASN A 286 -4.50 16.61 -0.80
N TYR A 287 -5.57 15.82 -0.69
CA TYR A 287 -5.49 14.37 -0.77
C TYR A 287 -6.21 13.87 -2.01
N LEU A 288 -5.48 13.14 -2.85
CA LEU A 288 -6.04 12.33 -3.91
C LEU A 288 -6.44 10.98 -3.32
N ASN A 289 -7.72 10.63 -3.44
CA ASN A 289 -8.28 9.37 -2.95
C ASN A 289 -9.04 8.68 -4.08
N ILE A 290 -8.46 7.60 -4.61
CA ILE A 290 -9.06 6.80 -5.67
C ILE A 290 -9.06 5.35 -5.22
N SER A 291 -10.20 4.68 -5.32
CA SER A 291 -10.32 3.24 -5.04
C SER A 291 -11.10 2.53 -6.14
N TRP A 292 -10.84 1.25 -6.29
CA TRP A 292 -11.50 0.38 -7.25
C TRP A 292 -11.73 -1.01 -6.67
N LYS A 293 -12.58 -1.79 -7.35
CA LYS A 293 -12.87 -3.16 -6.97
C LYS A 293 -12.90 -4.03 -8.22
N LEU A 294 -12.11 -5.10 -8.25
CA LEU A 294 -12.20 -6.13 -9.28
C LEU A 294 -13.57 -6.82 -9.22
N LYS A 295 -14.16 -7.13 -10.38
CA LYS A 295 -15.36 -7.97 -10.44
C LYS A 295 -15.01 -9.40 -10.03
N ASN A 296 -15.98 -10.15 -9.51
CA ASN A 296 -15.76 -11.49 -8.97
C ASN A 296 -14.99 -12.44 -9.90
N GLN A 297 -15.32 -12.44 -11.20
CA GLN A 297 -14.69 -13.28 -12.22
C GLN A 297 -13.53 -12.60 -12.96
N SER A 298 -13.10 -11.42 -12.50
CA SER A 298 -11.97 -10.71 -13.09
C SER A 298 -10.68 -11.50 -12.92
N THR A 299 -9.78 -11.43 -13.90
CA THR A 299 -8.38 -11.81 -13.66
C THR A 299 -7.78 -10.97 -12.53
N PRO A 300 -6.79 -11.50 -11.77
CA PRO A 300 -6.16 -10.77 -10.68
C PRO A 300 -5.38 -9.58 -11.20
N GLN A 301 -5.49 -8.43 -10.52
CA GLN A 301 -4.56 -7.32 -10.71
C GLN A 301 -3.14 -7.77 -10.40
N PHE A 302 -2.20 -7.31 -11.22
CA PHE A 302 -0.77 -7.54 -11.03
C PHE A 302 -0.02 -6.24 -10.76
N LYS A 303 -0.35 -5.18 -11.50
CA LYS A 303 0.17 -3.83 -11.30
C LYS A 303 -0.86 -2.79 -11.69
N GLY A 304 -0.79 -1.62 -11.07
CA GLY A 304 -1.63 -0.48 -11.39
C GLY A 304 -0.83 0.81 -11.63
N LYS A 305 -1.46 1.72 -12.35
CA LYS A 305 -1.01 3.08 -12.60
C LYS A 305 -2.22 4.01 -12.59
N ILE A 306 -2.05 5.20 -12.00
CA ILE A 306 -3.05 6.26 -12.06
C ILE A 306 -2.42 7.50 -12.69
N GLU A 307 -3.11 8.09 -13.65
CA GLU A 307 -2.72 9.34 -14.29
C GLU A 307 -3.80 10.39 -14.08
N ILE A 308 -3.42 11.57 -13.59
CA ILE A 308 -4.33 12.70 -13.35
C ILE A 308 -4.13 13.76 -14.42
N TYR A 309 -5.24 14.31 -14.90
CA TYR A 309 -5.32 15.33 -15.93
C TYR A 309 -6.20 16.49 -15.48
N ASN A 310 -5.94 17.67 -16.03
CA ASN A 310 -6.73 18.90 -15.86
C ASN A 310 -7.57 19.23 -17.10
N ASN A 311 -7.75 18.28 -18.02
CA ASN A 311 -8.55 18.45 -19.23
C ASN A 311 -9.44 17.20 -19.45
N PRO A 312 -10.70 17.39 -19.89
CA PRO A 312 -11.66 16.30 -20.05
C PRO A 312 -11.25 15.27 -21.10
N SER A 313 -10.47 15.66 -22.11
CA SER A 313 -9.93 14.76 -23.13
C SER A 313 -8.84 13.82 -22.59
N MET A 314 -8.26 14.11 -21.41
CA MET A 314 -7.14 13.38 -20.82
C MET A 314 -5.99 13.14 -21.82
N THR A 315 -5.65 14.17 -22.59
CA THR A 315 -4.55 14.20 -23.55
C THR A 315 -3.38 15.01 -23.00
N GLY A 316 -2.19 14.81 -23.59
CA GLY A 316 -0.95 15.44 -23.15
C GLY A 316 -0.30 14.75 -21.94
N THR A 317 0.61 15.46 -21.27
CA THR A 317 1.32 14.96 -20.09
C THR A 317 0.40 14.97 -18.86
N PRO A 318 0.28 13.87 -18.11
CA PRO A 318 -0.43 13.87 -16.83
C PRO A 318 0.18 14.88 -15.86
N ILE A 319 -0.66 15.64 -15.14
CA ILE A 319 -0.21 16.57 -14.09
C ILE A 319 0.27 15.83 -12.83
N LYS A 320 -0.14 14.57 -12.67
CA LYS A 320 0.36 13.66 -11.65
C LYS A 320 0.30 12.23 -12.18
N THR A 321 1.29 11.42 -11.84
CA THR A 321 1.29 9.98 -12.10
C THR A 321 1.64 9.25 -10.82
N ILE A 322 0.84 8.22 -10.52
CA ILE A 322 1.10 7.23 -9.48
C ILE A 322 1.43 5.93 -10.20
N ASN A 323 2.62 5.42 -9.98
CA ASN A 323 3.09 4.16 -10.55
C ASN A 323 3.26 3.10 -9.45
N ASN A 324 3.60 1.89 -9.85
CA ASN A 324 3.96 0.79 -8.95
C ASN A 324 2.89 0.42 -7.93
N ILE A 325 1.61 0.64 -8.26
CA ILE A 325 0.50 0.15 -7.43
C ILE A 325 0.57 -1.37 -7.46
N LYS A 326 0.69 -1.98 -6.27
CA LYS A 326 0.97 -3.40 -6.11
C LYS A 326 -0.25 -4.26 -6.45
N SER A 327 -0.03 -5.54 -6.69
CA SER A 327 -1.09 -6.52 -6.99
C SER A 327 -2.20 -6.58 -5.94
N TYR A 328 -1.86 -6.31 -4.68
CA TYR A 328 -2.74 -6.37 -3.51
C TYR A 328 -3.31 -5.00 -3.08
N GLU A 329 -3.01 -3.92 -3.80
CA GLU A 329 -3.56 -2.59 -3.53
C GLU A 329 -4.78 -2.32 -4.41
N ASN A 330 -5.85 -1.81 -3.82
CA ASN A 330 -7.09 -1.46 -4.52
C ASN A 330 -7.53 -0.01 -4.29
N SER A 331 -6.66 0.78 -3.64
CA SER A 331 -6.89 2.18 -3.38
C SER A 331 -5.57 2.91 -3.23
N ILE A 332 -5.61 4.21 -3.49
CA ILE A 332 -4.54 5.14 -3.17
C ILE A 332 -5.12 6.26 -2.31
N LYS A 333 -4.29 6.74 -1.39
CA LYS A 333 -4.55 7.97 -0.64
C LYS A 333 -3.23 8.72 -0.54
N GLU A 334 -3.03 9.68 -1.43
CA GLU A 334 -1.77 10.39 -1.55
C GLU A 334 -1.97 11.88 -1.22
N ASN A 335 -1.08 12.43 -0.39
CA ASN A 335 -1.01 13.87 -0.19
C ASN A 335 -0.27 14.50 -1.38
N CYS A 336 -0.95 15.34 -2.14
CA CYS A 336 -0.35 16.05 -3.26
C CYS A 336 -1.02 17.41 -3.46
N GLN A 337 -0.22 18.39 -3.89
CA GLN A 337 -0.71 19.72 -4.27
C GLN A 337 -0.92 19.74 -5.78
N LEU A 338 -2.18 19.87 -6.20
CA LEU A 338 -2.58 20.09 -7.59
C LEU A 338 -3.04 21.53 -7.76
N ALA A 339 -2.83 22.09 -8.95
CA ALA A 339 -3.12 23.50 -9.25
C ALA A 339 -4.62 23.88 -9.15
N SER A 340 -5.53 22.89 -9.13
CA SER A 340 -6.97 23.08 -8.97
C SER A 340 -7.55 21.97 -8.09
N SER A 341 -8.62 22.28 -7.36
CA SER A 341 -9.42 21.29 -6.64
C SER A 341 -10.55 20.70 -7.49
N THR A 342 -10.87 21.28 -8.64
CA THR A 342 -11.95 20.84 -9.54
C THR A 342 -11.48 20.77 -11.00
N GLY A 343 -12.28 20.17 -11.89
CA GLY A 343 -11.89 19.98 -13.30
C GLY A 343 -10.76 18.96 -13.48
N LEU A 344 -10.67 18.01 -12.56
CA LEU A 344 -9.66 16.95 -12.58
C LEU A 344 -10.26 15.63 -13.07
N TYR A 345 -9.48 14.90 -13.84
CA TYR A 345 -9.86 13.62 -14.45
C TYR A 345 -8.77 12.60 -14.20
N ALA A 346 -9.14 11.34 -14.00
CA ALA A 346 -8.19 10.27 -13.76
C ALA A 346 -8.36 9.14 -14.77
N LYS A 347 -7.24 8.59 -15.24
CA LYS A 347 -7.16 7.25 -15.83
C LYS A 347 -6.66 6.30 -14.76
N VAL A 348 -7.46 5.29 -14.44
CA VAL A 348 -7.06 4.14 -13.63
C VAL A 348 -6.70 3.02 -14.60
N ILE A 349 -5.42 2.66 -14.64
CA ILE A 349 -4.84 1.71 -15.60
C ILE A 349 -4.38 0.49 -14.80
N ILE A 350 -5.06 -0.63 -15.00
CA ILE A 350 -4.75 -1.90 -14.32
C ILE A 350 -4.22 -2.90 -15.34
N THR A 351 -3.10 -3.53 -15.02
CA THR A 351 -2.57 -4.69 -15.75
C THR A 351 -2.75 -5.94 -14.90
N ASP A 352 -3.30 -7.00 -15.49
CA ASP A 352 -3.56 -8.26 -14.80
C ASP A 352 -2.35 -9.20 -14.74
N LEU A 353 -2.53 -10.33 -14.05
CA LEU A 353 -1.55 -11.41 -13.89
C LEU A 353 -0.99 -11.96 -15.20
N PHE A 354 -1.66 -11.74 -16.34
CA PHE A 354 -1.29 -12.27 -17.65
C PHE A 354 -0.89 -11.15 -18.64
N ASP A 355 -0.65 -9.94 -18.13
CA ASP A 355 -0.23 -8.73 -18.84
C ASP A 355 -1.31 -8.08 -19.74
N ASN A 356 -2.59 -8.44 -19.57
CA ASN A 356 -3.68 -7.70 -20.18
C ASN A 356 -3.90 -6.40 -19.43
N THR A 357 -4.10 -5.29 -20.14
CA THR A 357 -4.27 -3.96 -19.53
C THR A 357 -5.62 -3.36 -19.88
N ILE A 358 -6.32 -2.83 -18.87
CA ILE A 358 -7.56 -2.07 -19.01
C ILE A 358 -7.38 -0.69 -18.40
N THR A 359 -7.89 0.32 -19.10
CA THR A 359 -7.99 1.69 -18.60
C THR A 359 -9.45 2.04 -18.38
N LYS A 360 -9.80 2.50 -17.18
CA LYS A 360 -11.09 3.17 -16.91
C LYS A 360 -10.85 4.61 -16.52
N THR A 361 -11.74 5.48 -16.94
CA THR A 361 -11.65 6.93 -16.70
C THR A 361 -12.71 7.37 -15.71
N VAL A 362 -12.41 8.43 -14.95
CA VAL A 362 -13.34 9.02 -13.98
C VAL A 362 -13.05 10.50 -13.80
N THR A 363 -14.10 11.30 -13.61
CA THR A 363 -13.97 12.70 -13.15
C THR A 363 -13.78 12.68 -11.64
N LEU A 364 -12.75 13.35 -11.13
CA LEU A 364 -12.57 13.46 -9.68
C LEU A 364 -13.59 14.42 -9.10
N VAL A 365 -14.25 13.99 -8.03
CA VAL A 365 -15.08 14.86 -7.22
C VAL A 365 -14.16 15.66 -6.30
N GLY A 366 -14.07 16.96 -6.54
CA GLY A 366 -13.40 17.91 -5.67
C GLY A 366 -14.33 18.45 -4.60
N SER A 367 -13.76 19.00 -3.53
CA SER A 367 -14.55 19.81 -2.58
C SER A 367 -14.91 21.14 -3.26
N THR A 368 -16.19 21.34 -3.56
CA THR A 368 -16.75 22.64 -3.96
C THR A 368 -16.86 23.62 -2.79
N GLU A 369 -16.67 23.14 -1.55
CA GLU A 369 -16.63 24.00 -0.38
C GLU A 369 -15.32 24.77 -0.36
N ASN A 370 -15.39 26.02 -0.82
CA ASN A 370 -14.37 27.01 -0.56
C ASN A 370 -14.24 27.15 0.97
N ASN A 371 -13.16 26.62 1.57
CA ASN A 371 -12.88 26.68 3.01
C ASN A 371 -12.70 28.13 3.51
N TYR A 372 -12.52 29.06 2.58
CA TYR A 372 -12.46 30.49 2.84
C TYR A 372 -13.83 31.16 2.86
N LYS A 373 -14.92 30.46 2.49
CA LYS A 373 -16.31 30.94 2.65
C LYS A 373 -16.90 30.49 3.98
N GLY A 374 -17.40 31.46 4.74
CA GLY A 374 -17.97 31.30 6.06
C GLY A 374 -18.04 32.66 6.77
N SER A 375 -18.81 32.74 7.84
CA SER A 375 -18.88 33.89 8.72
C SER A 375 -17.80 33.85 9.79
N ASN A 376 -17.44 32.69 10.37
CA ASN A 376 -16.58 32.64 11.55
C ASN A 376 -15.21 32.02 11.26
N PHE A 377 -14.13 32.74 11.57
CA PHE A 377 -12.76 32.25 11.45
C PHE A 377 -11.98 32.47 12.73
N THR A 378 -11.03 31.58 13.02
CA THR A 378 -10.11 31.70 14.15
C THR A 378 -8.67 31.47 13.69
N PHE A 379 -7.77 32.33 14.17
CA PHE A 379 -6.33 32.18 14.08
C PHE A 379 -5.79 31.92 15.50
N ASP A 380 -5.25 30.73 15.74
CA ASP A 380 -4.58 30.38 16.99
C ASP A 380 -3.06 30.43 16.80
N PHE A 381 -2.39 31.18 17.66
CA PHE A 381 -0.95 31.42 17.62
C PHE A 381 -0.28 30.74 18.81
N LYS A 382 0.67 29.83 18.53
CA LYS A 382 1.43 29.11 19.53
C LYS A 382 2.92 29.41 19.45
N GLY A 383 3.56 29.43 20.61
CA GLY A 383 4.96 29.76 20.77
C GLY A 383 5.76 28.58 21.33
N TYR A 384 6.77 28.90 22.13
CA TYR A 384 7.60 27.89 22.78
C TYR A 384 6.76 26.92 23.63
N SER A 385 7.10 25.63 23.56
CA SER A 385 6.36 24.54 24.20
C SER A 385 4.88 24.45 23.79
N ASP A 386 4.54 24.95 22.60
CA ASP A 386 3.19 25.00 22.05
C ASP A 386 2.18 25.77 22.91
N ASN A 387 2.69 26.63 23.80
CA ASN A 387 1.89 27.55 24.59
C ASN A 387 1.22 28.56 23.68
N LYS A 388 -0.09 28.72 23.82
CA LYS A 388 -0.85 29.70 23.05
C LYS A 388 -0.58 31.10 23.59
N PHE A 389 -0.06 31.99 22.75
CA PHE A 389 0.23 33.38 23.15
C PHE A 389 -0.77 34.38 22.56
N ALA A 390 -1.46 34.05 21.48
CA ALA A 390 -2.49 34.90 20.90
C ALA A 390 -3.62 34.12 20.22
N LYS A 391 -4.77 34.77 20.08
CA LYS A 391 -5.94 34.32 19.34
C LYS A 391 -6.57 35.51 18.60
N LEU A 392 -6.79 35.39 17.30
CA LEU A 392 -7.59 36.34 16.54
C LEU A 392 -8.86 35.64 16.05
N ASP A 393 -10.01 36.05 16.58
CA ASP A 393 -11.33 35.60 16.11
C ASP A 393 -11.91 36.64 15.15
N LEU A 394 -12.44 36.18 14.02
CA LEU A 394 -13.13 36.99 13.02
C LEU A 394 -14.57 36.54 12.88
N ASN A 395 -15.48 37.52 12.75
CA ASN A 395 -16.83 37.31 12.26
C ASN A 395 -17.05 38.20 11.03
N LEU A 396 -17.05 37.60 9.84
CA LEU A 396 -17.16 38.27 8.55
C LEU A 396 -18.60 38.61 8.15
N ASP A 397 -19.61 38.03 8.81
CA ASP A 397 -21.00 38.43 8.58
C ASP A 397 -21.29 39.78 9.26
N LYS A 398 -20.82 39.92 10.50
CA LYS A 398 -20.94 41.13 11.32
C LYS A 398 -19.78 42.11 11.13
N LEU A 399 -18.75 41.72 10.38
CA LEU A 399 -17.50 42.45 10.18
C LEU A 399 -16.87 42.90 11.51
N THR A 400 -16.77 41.96 12.46
CA THR A 400 -16.09 42.19 13.74
C THR A 400 -14.87 41.29 13.88
N SER A 401 -13.90 41.72 14.67
CA SER A 401 -12.76 40.88 15.02
C SER A 401 -12.28 41.17 16.43
N LYS A 402 -11.73 40.15 17.07
CA LYS A 402 -11.27 40.20 18.46
C LYS A 402 -9.91 39.53 18.59
N LEU A 403 -8.92 40.31 18.99
CA LEU A 403 -7.60 39.81 19.35
C LEU A 403 -7.53 39.61 20.86
N THR A 404 -7.11 38.41 21.28
CA THR A 404 -6.74 38.07 22.66
C THR A 404 -5.25 37.75 22.68
N VAL A 405 -4.49 38.36 23.58
CA VAL A 405 -3.05 38.14 23.78
C VAL A 405 -2.84 37.79 25.24
N GLU A 406 -2.05 36.75 25.47
CA GLU A 406 -1.68 36.27 26.81
C GLU A 406 -0.42 36.97 27.31
N ASN A 407 -0.32 37.20 28.62
CA ASN A 407 0.88 37.75 29.25
C ASN A 407 1.97 36.68 29.40
N ILE A 408 2.51 36.26 28.26
CA ILE A 408 3.59 35.29 28.18
C ILE A 408 4.64 35.74 27.17
N LYS A 409 5.85 35.21 27.35
CA LYS A 409 6.88 35.31 26.33
C LYS A 409 6.59 34.34 25.19
N THR A 410 6.58 34.86 23.97
CA THR A 410 6.22 34.13 22.75
C THR A 410 7.15 32.94 22.51
N HIS A 411 8.46 33.21 22.41
CA HIS A 411 9.49 32.21 22.15
C HIS A 411 10.89 32.72 22.54
N TYR A 412 11.45 32.20 23.64
CA TYR A 412 12.68 32.69 24.29
C TYR A 412 13.93 32.76 23.38
N TYR A 413 14.00 31.97 22.30
CA TYR A 413 15.18 31.91 21.41
C TYR A 413 15.20 32.95 20.27
N PHE A 414 14.15 33.74 20.07
CA PHE A 414 14.10 34.72 18.98
C PHE A 414 14.06 36.14 19.55
N ASN A 415 15.04 36.98 19.21
CA ASN A 415 15.14 38.36 19.68
C ASN A 415 14.49 39.39 18.75
N ASP A 416 13.74 38.91 17.76
CA ASP A 416 13.12 39.66 16.69
C ASP A 416 11.66 39.21 16.47
N SER A 417 11.01 39.72 15.42
CA SER A 417 9.63 39.39 15.09
C SER A 417 9.44 37.89 14.88
N TYR A 418 8.61 37.29 15.73
CA TYR A 418 8.24 35.88 15.68
C TYR A 418 6.91 35.66 14.97
N ALA A 419 5.94 36.55 15.20
CA ALA A 419 4.66 36.59 14.53
C ALA A 419 4.16 38.03 14.43
N SER A 420 3.30 38.32 13.46
CA SER A 420 2.68 39.65 13.36
C SER A 420 1.27 39.58 12.79
N ILE A 421 0.43 40.52 13.19
CA ILE A 421 -0.90 40.76 12.64
C ILE A 421 -0.92 42.19 12.10
N LEU A 422 -1.20 42.35 10.83
CA LEU A 422 -1.35 43.63 10.13
C LEU A 422 -2.74 43.71 9.52
N VAL A 423 -3.45 44.80 9.76
CA VAL A 423 -4.71 45.14 9.08
C VAL A 423 -4.53 46.47 8.36
N GLN A 424 -4.85 46.48 7.07
CA GLN A 424 -4.82 47.66 6.21
C GLN A 424 -6.21 47.94 5.65
N ASP A 425 -6.51 49.21 5.37
CA ASP A 425 -7.75 49.58 4.70
C ASP A 425 -7.72 49.25 3.19
N ASN A 426 -8.79 49.58 2.48
CA ASN A 426 -8.91 49.32 1.05
C ASN A 426 -7.92 50.12 0.17
N LEU A 427 -7.29 51.16 0.72
CA LEU A 427 -6.24 51.95 0.07
C LEU A 427 -4.83 51.47 0.45
N GLY A 428 -4.70 50.51 1.36
CA GLY A 428 -3.42 50.01 1.87
C GLY A 428 -2.92 50.77 3.11
N GLN A 429 -3.69 51.70 3.67
CA GLN A 429 -3.30 52.47 4.85
C GLN A 429 -3.43 51.62 6.12
N LEU A 430 -2.58 51.89 7.11
CA LEU A 430 -2.52 51.13 8.35
C LEU A 430 -3.79 51.34 9.21
N VAL A 431 -4.46 50.25 9.54
CA VAL A 431 -5.60 50.24 10.49
C VAL A 431 -5.17 49.67 11.84
N PHE A 432 -4.43 48.57 11.83
CA PHE A 432 -3.95 47.92 13.04
C PHE A 432 -2.66 47.18 12.77
N TYR A 433 -1.75 47.17 13.75
CA TYR A 433 -0.58 46.32 13.73
C TYR A 433 -0.23 45.84 15.13
N LYS A 434 0.14 44.58 15.23
CA LYS A 434 0.74 43.98 16.42
C LYS A 434 1.88 43.08 15.98
N ASP A 435 3.07 43.40 16.44
CA ASP A 435 4.24 42.53 16.37
C ASP A 435 4.38 41.76 17.68
N PHE A 436 4.84 40.52 17.56
CA PHE A 436 5.17 39.64 18.67
C PHE A 436 6.66 39.33 18.60
N ILE A 437 7.46 40.09 19.36
CA ILE A 437 8.89 39.83 19.48
C ILE A 437 9.06 38.55 20.31
N GLY A 438 9.89 37.63 19.83
CA GLY A 438 9.98 36.28 20.40
C GLY A 438 10.32 36.29 21.88
N ASN A 439 11.38 37.01 22.26
CA ASN A 439 11.96 36.94 23.60
C ASN A 439 11.41 38.00 24.57
N GLU A 440 10.39 38.76 24.15
CA GLU A 440 9.71 39.76 24.97
C GLU A 440 8.40 39.20 25.53
N VAL A 441 8.08 39.62 26.75
CA VAL A 441 6.79 39.31 27.38
C VAL A 441 5.74 40.25 26.79
N ASN A 442 4.64 39.70 26.28
CA ASN A 442 3.54 40.51 25.79
C ASN A 442 2.69 41.03 26.96
N ASP A 443 2.18 42.26 26.86
CA ASP A 443 1.09 42.67 27.73
C ASP A 443 -0.18 41.89 27.37
N ALA A 444 -0.88 41.38 28.41
CA ALA A 444 -2.21 40.79 28.21
C ALA A 444 -3.14 41.84 27.60
N LEU A 445 -3.79 41.46 26.50
CA LEU A 445 -4.62 42.37 25.72
C LEU A 445 -5.86 41.65 25.21
N VAL A 446 -7.01 42.29 25.39
CA VAL A 446 -8.23 41.92 24.67
C VAL A 446 -8.67 43.17 23.90
N LYS A 447 -8.66 43.09 22.58
CA LYS A 447 -8.90 44.26 21.71
C LYS A 447 -9.76 43.89 20.51
N ASP A 448 -10.83 44.65 20.31
CA ASP A 448 -11.56 44.60 19.07
C ASP A 448 -10.77 45.36 17.99
N ILE A 449 -10.53 44.70 16.86
CA ILE A 449 -9.82 45.32 15.73
C ILE A 449 -10.86 45.75 14.69
N PRO A 450 -10.81 47.01 14.21
CA PRO A 450 -11.70 47.46 13.16
C PRO A 450 -11.56 46.60 11.90
N LEU A 451 -12.69 46.07 11.42
CA LEU A 451 -12.76 45.23 10.24
C LEU A 451 -13.86 45.79 9.32
N LYS A 452 -13.55 45.99 8.05
CA LYS A 452 -14.53 46.41 7.02
C LYS A 452 -14.31 45.60 5.76
N GLU A 453 -15.37 45.52 4.95
CA GLU A 453 -15.26 44.96 3.62
C GLU A 453 -14.25 45.75 2.77
N GLY A 454 -13.40 45.02 2.05
CA GLY A 454 -12.30 45.56 1.27
C GLY A 454 -10.99 45.76 2.02
N TYR A 455 -10.95 45.62 3.35
CA TYR A 455 -9.71 45.67 4.12
C TYR A 455 -8.81 44.48 3.81
N TYR A 456 -7.53 44.59 4.14
CA TYR A 456 -6.55 43.51 4.02
C TYR A 456 -6.07 43.07 5.40
N LEU A 457 -5.97 41.77 5.62
CA LEU A 457 -5.41 41.14 6.81
C LEU A 457 -4.18 40.33 6.41
N THR A 458 -3.03 40.66 6.98
CA THR A 458 -1.77 39.92 6.80
C THR A 458 -1.31 39.35 8.13
N VAL A 459 -1.10 38.03 8.16
CA VAL A 459 -0.62 37.28 9.33
C VAL A 459 0.69 36.59 9.01
N LYS A 460 1.74 36.92 9.77
CA LYS A 460 3.06 36.28 9.66
C LYS A 460 3.33 35.42 10.89
N HIS A 461 3.97 34.27 10.69
CA HIS A 461 4.40 33.40 11.77
C HIS A 461 5.64 32.61 11.38
N ARG A 462 6.72 32.74 12.14
CA ARG A 462 8.01 32.10 11.85
C ARG A 462 7.90 30.57 11.81
N GLU A 463 7.20 29.99 12.79
CA GLU A 463 6.96 28.54 12.87
C GLU A 463 5.54 28.14 12.42
N TYR A 464 5.06 28.73 11.32
CA TYR A 464 3.67 28.58 10.86
C TYR A 464 3.21 27.13 10.70
N SER A 465 4.08 26.22 10.24
CA SER A 465 3.71 24.84 9.86
C SER A 465 3.05 24.08 11.02
N ASN A 466 3.58 24.23 12.23
CA ASN A 466 3.16 23.49 13.42
C ASN A 466 2.52 24.37 14.50
N ARG A 467 2.67 25.70 14.44
CA ARG A 467 2.29 26.60 15.52
C ARG A 467 1.31 27.72 15.15
N LEU A 468 0.98 27.86 13.87
CA LEU A 468 -0.16 28.67 13.41
C LEU A 468 -1.30 27.75 13.01
N PHE A 469 -2.53 28.04 13.46
CA PHE A 469 -3.72 27.32 13.04
C PHE A 469 -4.78 28.32 12.59
N ILE A 470 -5.26 28.17 11.36
CA ILE A 470 -6.30 29.00 10.78
C ILE A 470 -7.49 28.09 10.50
N THR A 471 -8.65 28.40 11.09
CA THR A 471 -9.83 27.51 11.05
C THR A 471 -11.08 28.29 10.65
N ASN A 472 -11.79 27.79 9.65
CA ASN A 472 -13.19 28.14 9.40
C ASN A 472 -14.06 27.39 10.41
N LYS A 473 -14.65 28.14 11.34
CA LYS A 473 -15.42 27.59 12.45
C LYS A 473 -16.80 27.10 12.05
N ASP A 474 -17.38 27.65 10.99
CA ASP A 474 -18.71 27.24 10.52
C ASP A 474 -18.66 25.85 9.90
N LYS A 475 -17.57 25.56 9.18
CA LYS A 475 -17.37 24.28 8.50
C LYS A 475 -16.50 23.30 9.30
N ASN A 476 -15.88 23.78 10.38
CA ASN A 476 -14.86 23.04 11.13
C ASN A 476 -13.68 22.57 10.25
N LEU A 477 -13.27 23.40 9.28
CA LEU A 477 -12.20 23.11 8.32
C LEU A 477 -10.98 24.00 8.56
N LYS A 478 -9.78 23.45 8.40
CA LYS A 478 -8.53 24.21 8.48
C LYS A 478 -8.23 24.87 7.12
N LEU A 479 -7.70 26.08 7.16
CA LEU A 479 -7.23 26.79 5.95
C LEU A 479 -5.77 26.42 5.67
N ASN A 480 -5.35 26.65 4.41
CA ASN A 480 -3.93 26.61 4.07
C ASN A 480 -3.19 27.71 4.83
N LYS A 481 -1.92 27.46 5.13
CA LYS A 481 -1.05 28.40 5.84
C LYS A 481 0.38 28.36 5.34
N ALA A 482 1.00 29.52 5.26
CA ALA A 482 2.39 29.76 4.93
C ALA A 482 3.03 30.68 5.98
N ALA A 483 4.31 31.02 5.80
CA ALA A 483 5.02 31.94 6.67
C ALA A 483 4.38 33.34 6.69
N THR A 484 3.80 33.76 5.56
CA THR A 484 2.89 34.90 5.44
C THR A 484 1.57 34.48 4.83
N ASN A 485 0.46 34.98 5.38
CA ASN A 485 -0.90 34.70 4.92
C ASN A 485 -1.64 36.03 4.76
N SER A 486 -2.11 36.34 3.56
CA SER A 486 -2.77 37.60 3.25
C SER A 486 -4.18 37.38 2.70
N TYR A 487 -5.13 38.13 3.23
CA TYR A 487 -6.55 38.02 2.90
C TYR A 487 -7.16 39.38 2.66
N LYS A 488 -7.99 39.50 1.62
CA LYS A 488 -8.96 40.57 1.48
C LYS A 488 -10.25 40.20 2.20
N ILE A 489 -10.71 41.08 3.06
CA ILE A 489 -11.92 40.92 3.85
C ILE A 489 -13.13 41.17 2.96
N THR A 490 -14.02 40.18 2.87
CA THR A 490 -15.35 40.33 2.24
C THR A 490 -16.42 39.73 3.13
N LYS A 491 -17.69 40.10 2.91
CA LYS A 491 -18.77 39.50 3.70
C LYS A 491 -18.81 37.98 3.47
N ASN A 492 -18.76 37.22 4.56
CA ASN A 492 -18.77 35.74 4.56
C ASN A 492 -17.64 35.05 3.76
N GLU A 493 -16.52 35.74 3.49
CA GLU A 493 -15.38 35.13 2.80
C GLU A 493 -14.04 35.80 3.15
N LEU A 494 -13.02 35.00 3.51
CA LEU A 494 -11.61 35.40 3.61
C LEU A 494 -10.91 35.20 2.26
N LYS A 495 -11.04 36.15 1.33
CA LYS A 495 -10.47 35.97 0.00
C LYS A 495 -8.95 36.06 0.05
N GLU A 496 -8.23 34.98 -0.25
CA GLU A 496 -6.76 35.02 -0.37
C GLU A 496 -6.31 36.02 -1.45
N VAL A 497 -5.21 36.73 -1.15
CA VAL A 497 -4.56 37.69 -2.05
C VAL A 497 -3.04 37.63 -1.87
N ASN A 498 -2.28 37.92 -2.91
CA ASN A 498 -0.83 38.09 -2.79
C ASN A 498 -0.49 39.42 -2.10
N GLU A 499 0.61 39.48 -1.33
CA GLU A 499 1.08 40.74 -0.71
C GLU A 499 1.33 41.85 -1.76
N ASP A 500 1.74 41.50 -2.97
CA ASP A 500 1.99 42.45 -4.06
C ASP A 500 0.72 43.09 -4.63
N GLU A 501 -0.46 42.51 -4.36
CA GLU A 501 -1.76 43.07 -4.76
C GLU A 501 -2.29 44.09 -3.74
N ILE A 502 -1.64 44.20 -2.58
CA ILE A 502 -1.98 45.16 -1.54
C ILE A 502 -1.19 46.44 -1.81
N ASN A 503 -1.87 47.57 -1.94
CA ASN A 503 -1.22 48.87 -2.07
C ASN A 503 -0.21 49.05 -0.91
N LYS A 504 1.06 49.23 -1.27
CA LYS A 504 2.12 49.45 -0.27
C LYS A 504 1.89 50.80 0.41
N LEU A 505 2.14 50.86 1.71
CA LEU A 505 2.17 52.13 2.45
C LEU A 505 3.10 53.10 1.71
N PRO A 506 2.75 54.39 1.58
CA PRO A 506 3.64 55.39 1.01
C PRO A 506 5.01 55.32 1.68
N GLU A 507 6.09 55.37 0.90
CA GLU A 507 7.46 55.13 1.39
C GLU A 507 7.87 56.05 2.56
N ASN A 508 7.29 57.25 2.57
CA ASN A 508 7.52 58.26 3.59
C ASN A 508 6.51 58.21 4.75
N GLU A 509 5.51 57.32 4.73
CA GLU A 509 4.54 57.17 5.83
C GLU A 509 5.07 56.21 6.91
N TRP A 510 4.76 56.51 8.17
CA TRP A 510 5.16 55.66 9.28
C TRP A 510 4.51 54.28 9.17
N ASN A 511 5.34 53.25 9.16
CA ASN A 511 4.99 51.86 9.00
C ASN A 511 5.48 51.12 10.26
N PRO A 512 4.59 50.55 11.07
CA PRO A 512 4.95 49.91 12.32
C PRO A 512 5.77 48.64 12.13
N SER A 513 5.77 48.05 10.93
CA SER A 513 6.58 46.87 10.58
C SER A 513 8.01 47.20 10.15
N LYS A 514 8.34 48.48 10.01
CA LYS A 514 9.68 48.97 9.62
C LYS A 514 10.41 49.49 10.86
N SER A 515 11.70 49.21 10.95
CA SER A 515 12.57 49.86 11.93
C SER A 515 13.09 51.19 11.39
N TYR A 516 13.18 52.19 12.26
CA TYR A 516 13.62 53.54 11.96
C TYR A 516 14.86 53.89 12.76
N ASN A 517 15.90 54.41 12.13
CA ASN A 517 17.13 54.87 12.77
C ASN A 517 17.07 56.37 13.08
N THR A 518 17.98 56.85 13.92
CA THR A 518 18.14 58.28 14.22
C THR A 518 18.20 59.10 12.93
N GLY A 519 17.32 60.09 12.82
CA GLY A 519 17.27 60.99 11.67
C GLY A 519 16.23 60.63 10.61
N ASP A 520 15.70 59.41 10.60
CA ASP A 520 14.65 59.00 9.66
C ASP A 520 13.40 59.86 9.84
N LYS A 521 12.76 60.21 8.72
CA LYS A 521 11.55 61.04 8.69
C LYS A 521 10.37 60.23 8.20
N VAL A 522 9.23 60.41 8.85
CA VAL A 522 7.98 59.75 8.50
C VAL A 522 6.81 60.72 8.59
N SER A 523 5.83 60.57 7.72
CA SER A 523 4.51 61.16 7.89
C SER A 523 3.63 60.25 8.75
N TYR A 524 2.86 60.84 9.66
CA TYR A 524 1.90 60.12 10.49
C TYR A 524 0.73 61.05 10.84
N LYS A 525 -0.50 60.66 10.47
CA LYS A 525 -1.72 61.46 10.67
C LYS A 525 -1.59 62.93 10.19
N GLY A 526 -0.97 63.12 9.02
CA GLY A 526 -0.80 64.43 8.39
C GLY A 526 0.32 65.31 8.97
N LYS A 527 1.14 64.78 9.89
CA LYS A 527 2.30 65.46 10.49
C LYS A 527 3.59 64.73 10.13
N THR A 528 4.72 65.42 10.12
CA THR A 528 6.04 64.81 9.90
C THR A 528 6.78 64.66 11.22
N TYR A 529 7.30 63.47 11.46
CA TYR A 529 8.10 63.14 12.64
C TYR A 529 9.50 62.72 12.23
N LYS A 530 10.47 63.02 13.08
CA LYS A 530 11.86 62.57 12.97
C LYS A 530 12.18 61.61 14.10
N ALA A 531 12.82 60.49 13.79
CA ALA A 531 13.28 59.53 14.79
C ALA A 531 14.50 60.10 15.55
N LYS A 532 14.42 60.11 16.87
CA LYS A 532 15.49 60.55 17.79
C LYS A 532 16.51 59.44 18.06
N TRP A 533 16.09 58.18 17.98
CA TRP A 533 16.92 56.97 18.07
C TRP A 533 16.23 55.80 17.37
N TRP A 534 16.88 54.64 17.34
CA TRP A 534 16.33 53.43 16.74
C TRP A 534 14.98 53.06 17.37
N SER A 535 13.95 52.85 16.56
CA SER A 535 12.65 52.39 17.02
C SER A 535 11.96 51.46 16.03
N HIS A 536 11.16 50.53 16.53
CA HIS A 536 10.37 49.59 15.75
C HIS A 536 8.98 49.46 16.40
N GLY A 537 7.90 49.52 15.63
CA GLY A 537 6.53 49.39 16.12
C GLY A 537 5.99 50.51 17.03
N PHE A 538 6.83 51.44 17.52
CA PHE A 538 6.40 52.53 18.41
C PHE A 538 5.78 53.69 17.62
N ALA A 539 4.48 53.94 17.77
CA ALA A 539 3.77 54.97 16.98
C ALA A 539 4.13 56.41 17.42
N PRO A 540 4.18 57.39 16.50
CA PRO A 540 4.47 58.78 16.84
C PRO A 540 3.54 59.44 17.86
N ASP A 541 2.28 58.98 17.97
CA ASP A 541 1.29 59.48 18.93
C ASP A 541 1.13 58.61 20.17
N THR A 542 2.03 57.64 20.38
CA THR A 542 2.01 56.79 21.59
C THR A 542 2.12 57.69 22.82
N LYS A 543 1.12 57.59 23.72
CA LYS A 543 1.14 58.36 24.96
C LYS A 543 2.28 57.87 25.84
N VAL A 544 3.14 58.80 26.22
CA VAL A 544 4.27 58.59 27.13
C VAL A 544 4.15 59.52 28.33
N GLN A 545 4.78 59.16 29.45
CA GLN A 545 4.73 59.97 30.67
C GLN A 545 5.52 61.27 30.48
N ASN A 546 6.65 61.19 29.78
CA ASN A 546 7.52 62.31 29.49
C ASN A 546 7.84 62.44 27.99
N SER A 547 8.03 63.66 27.49
CA SER A 547 8.29 63.91 26.06
C SER A 547 9.59 63.31 25.53
N TRP A 548 10.53 62.94 26.41
CA TRP A 548 11.78 62.24 26.05
C TRP A 548 11.63 60.72 25.98
N GLU A 549 10.47 60.14 26.28
CA GLU A 549 10.26 58.68 26.22
C GLU A 549 9.72 58.20 24.87
N THR A 550 9.16 59.11 24.06
CA THR A 550 8.82 58.79 22.66
C THR A 550 10.07 58.84 21.79
N PRO A 551 10.28 57.93 20.82
CA PRO A 551 11.36 58.02 19.85
C PRO A 551 11.13 59.09 18.80
N TRP A 552 9.96 59.74 18.78
CA TRP A 552 9.57 60.67 17.72
C TRP A 552 9.65 62.13 18.16
N GLU A 553 10.22 62.97 17.29
CA GLU A 553 10.20 64.42 17.37
C GLU A 553 9.26 64.95 16.28
N LEU A 554 8.22 65.72 16.64
CA LEU A 554 7.35 66.38 15.67
C LEU A 554 8.12 67.54 15.02
N ILE A 555 8.22 67.55 13.69
CA ILE A 555 8.99 68.57 12.95
C ILE A 555 8.15 69.44 11.99
N SER A 556 6.95 69.01 11.59
CA SER A 556 6.00 69.84 10.81
C SER A 556 4.56 69.35 10.92
#